data_AF-A0A6L9KWB1-F1
#
_entry.id   AF-A0A6L9KWB1-F1
#
_cell.length_a   1.000
_cell.length_b   1.000
_cell.length_c   1.000
_cell.angle_alpha   90.00
_cell.angle_beta   90.00
_cell.angle_gamma   90.00
#
_symmetry.space_group_name_H-M   'P 1'
#
loop_
_entity.id
_entity.type
_entity.pdbx_description
1 polymer ?
#
loop_
_entity_poly.entity_id
_entity_poly.type
_entity_poly.pdbx_seq_one_letter_code
_entity_poly.pdbx_strand_id
1 'polypeptide(L)' 'VKLDAIEGPTFDLVEKTIYADAHTAALNPAEATTGRLIPMVERDSAGRQITRFAGDIKAFMAPFMAPGQTVAIRRPQGRV' A
#
# COMPACT_ATOMS: atom_id res chain seq x y z
N VAL A 1 -23.95 1.81 -17.13
CA VAL A 1 -24.78 0.66 -16.67
C VAL A 1 -25.84 1.21 -15.74
N LYS A 2 -27.13 1.15 -16.09
CA LYS A 2 -28.22 1.58 -15.19
C LYS A 2 -28.50 0.43 -14.23
N LEU A 3 -28.32 0.67 -12.93
CA LEU A 3 -28.41 -0.35 -11.86
C LEU A 3 -29.84 -0.54 -11.34
N ASP A 4 -30.81 0.20 -11.90
CA ASP A 4 -32.18 0.32 -11.37
C ASP A 4 -33.05 -0.94 -11.53
N ALA A 5 -32.54 -2.00 -12.19
CA ALA A 5 -33.29 -3.20 -12.55
C ALA A 5 -32.79 -4.49 -11.89
N ILE A 6 -31.88 -4.41 -10.92
CA ILE A 6 -31.39 -5.59 -10.19
C ILE A 6 -32.35 -5.86 -9.03
N GLU A 7 -33.13 -6.94 -9.12
CA GLU A 7 -34.02 -7.38 -8.05
C GLU A 7 -33.23 -7.53 -6.73
N GLY A 8 -33.81 -7.02 -5.64
CA GLY A 8 -33.21 -6.93 -4.28
C GLY A 8 -32.33 -8.12 -3.84
N PRO A 9 -32.74 -9.39 -4.00
CA PRO A 9 -31.90 -10.52 -3.58
C PRO A 9 -30.60 -10.68 -4.37
N THR A 10 -30.56 -10.23 -5.63
CA THR A 10 -29.33 -10.23 -6.44
C THR A 10 -28.44 -9.06 -6.06
N PHE A 11 -29.04 -7.91 -5.71
CA PHE A 11 -28.30 -6.76 -5.19
C PHE A 11 -27.60 -7.09 -3.87
N ASP A 12 -28.31 -7.75 -2.93
CA ASP A 12 -27.75 -8.16 -1.63
C ASP A 12 -26.58 -9.15 -1.80
N LEU A 13 -26.69 -10.07 -2.76
CA LEU A 13 -25.62 -11.03 -3.07
C LEU A 13 -24.38 -10.33 -3.62
N VAL A 14 -24.58 -9.41 -4.57
CA VAL A 14 -23.50 -8.62 -5.17
C VAL A 14 -22.84 -7.72 -4.13
N GLU A 15 -23.63 -7.04 -3.30
CA GLU A 15 -23.15 -6.20 -2.21
C GLU A 15 -22.31 -7.02 -1.22
N LYS A 16 -22.79 -8.20 -0.82
CA LYS A 16 -22.05 -9.09 0.08
C LYS A 16 -20.72 -9.55 -0.52
N THR A 17 -20.67 -9.88 -1.81
CA THR A 17 -19.41 -10.21 -2.48
C THR A 17 -18.46 -9.02 -2.56
N ILE A 18 -18.96 -7.82 -2.89
CA ILE A 18 -18.13 -6.61 -2.94
C ILE A 18 -17.57 -6.29 -1.56
N TYR A 19 -18.37 -6.42 -0.50
CA TYR A 19 -17.89 -6.24 0.87
C TYR A 19 -16.86 -7.29 1.28
N ALA A 20 -17.06 -8.56 0.91
CA ALA A 20 -16.10 -9.63 1.20
C ALA A 20 -14.77 -9.42 0.46
N ASP A 21 -14.82 -9.02 -0.81
CA ASP A 21 -13.63 -8.73 -1.61
C ASP A 21 -12.91 -7.47 -1.10
N ALA A 22 -13.65 -6.41 -0.79
CA ALA A 22 -13.08 -5.18 -0.22
C ALA A 22 -12.43 -5.42 1.15
N HIS A 23 -13.05 -6.26 1.98
CA HIS A 23 -12.50 -6.65 3.28
C HIS A 23 -11.24 -7.52 3.11
N THR A 24 -11.26 -8.46 2.18
CA THR A 24 -10.08 -9.30 1.85
C THR A 24 -8.93 -8.47 1.28
N ALA A 25 -9.23 -7.51 0.40
CA ALA A 25 -8.24 -6.60 -0.17
C ALA A 25 -7.66 -5.66 0.88
N ALA A 26 -8.49 -5.12 1.78
CA ALA A 26 -8.03 -4.28 2.90
C ALA A 26 -7.11 -5.04 3.87
N LEU A 27 -7.32 -6.36 4.02
CA LEU A 27 -6.50 -7.23 4.86
C LEU A 27 -5.27 -7.81 4.17
N ASN A 28 -5.13 -7.66 2.85
CA ASN A 28 -3.99 -8.16 2.09
C ASN A 28 -2.93 -7.06 1.88
N PRO A 29 -1.87 -7.00 2.71
CA PRO A 29 -0.79 -6.01 2.56
C PRO A 29 0.04 -6.21 1.27
N ALA A 30 -0.18 -7.30 0.53
CA ALA A 30 0.52 -7.60 -0.72
C ALA A 30 0.13 -6.67 -1.89
N GLU A 31 -1.04 -6.00 -1.84
CA GLU A 31 -1.45 -5.00 -2.83
C GLU A 31 -1.03 -3.57 -2.47
N ALA A 32 -0.15 -3.39 -1.48
CA ALA A 32 0.38 -2.08 -1.21
C ALA A 32 1.13 -1.54 -2.45
N THR A 33 0.54 -0.54 -3.09
CA THR A 33 1.10 0.11 -4.26
C THR A 33 2.52 0.59 -3.94
N THR A 34 3.50 0.15 -4.74
CA THR A 34 4.90 0.56 -4.61
C THR A 34 5.00 2.09 -4.53
N GLY A 35 5.75 2.60 -3.54
CA GLY A 35 5.89 4.04 -3.32
C GLY A 35 4.79 4.72 -2.50
N ARG A 36 3.83 3.99 -1.91
CA ARG A 36 2.81 4.58 -1.03
C ARG A 36 2.62 3.79 0.27
N LEU A 37 2.37 4.53 1.35
CA LEU A 37 1.86 3.99 2.62
C LEU A 37 0.36 4.24 2.74
N ILE A 38 -0.37 3.23 3.20
CA ILE A 38 -1.81 3.29 3.45
C ILE A 38 -2.04 3.36 4.97
N PRO A 39 -2.69 4.42 5.48
CA PRO A 39 -3.01 4.52 6.89
C PRO A 39 -4.18 3.60 7.25
N MET A 40 -4.02 2.84 8.33
CA MET A 40 -5.03 2.00 8.97
C MET A 40 -5.27 2.57 10.36
N VAL A 41 -6.41 3.22 10.55
CA VAL A 41 -6.77 3.88 11.80
C VAL A 41 -7.63 2.93 12.64
N GLU A 42 -7.14 2.57 13.82
CA GLU A 42 -7.87 1.79 14.82
C GLU A 42 -8.03 2.63 16.09
N ARG A 43 -9.11 2.41 16.85
CA ARG A 43 -9.26 2.98 18.20
C ARG A 43 -9.10 1.87 19.22
N ASP A 44 -8.25 2.11 20.22
CA ASP A 44 -8.09 1.15 21.31
C ASP A 44 -9.23 1.25 22.35
N SER A 45 -9.23 0.30 23.29
CA SER A 45 -10.21 0.25 24.38
C SER A 45 -10.12 1.43 25.36
N ALA A 46 -9.01 2.18 25.35
CA ALA A 46 -8.82 3.40 26.14
C ALA A 46 -9.22 4.67 25.36
N GLY A 47 -9.76 4.53 24.15
CA GLY A 47 -10.20 5.63 23.29
C GLY A 47 -9.08 6.35 22.54
N ARG A 48 -7.84 5.84 22.57
CA ARG A 48 -6.71 6.39 21.82
C ARG A 48 -6.79 5.92 20.37
N GLN A 49 -6.47 6.83 19.46
CA GLN A 49 -6.38 6.53 18.04
C GLN A 49 -4.98 6.00 17.71
N ILE A 50 -4.90 4.77 17.21
CA ILE A 50 -3.69 4.12 16.74
C ILE A 50 -3.72 4.12 15.21
N THR A 51 -2.79 4.84 14.60
CA THR A 51 -2.60 4.80 13.14
C THR A 51 -1.46 3.84 12.82
N ARG A 52 -1.78 2.71 12.21
CA ARG A 52 -0.81 1.79 11.60
C ARG A 52 -0.66 2.14 10.12
N PHE A 53 0.49 1.86 9.54
CA PHE A 53 0.73 2.09 8.11
C PHE A 53 1.17 0.77 7.48
N ALA A 54 0.55 0.41 6.35
CA ALA A 54 0.95 -0.74 5.55
C ALA A 54 1.49 -0.27 4.20
N GLY A 55 2.53 -0.97 3.70
CA GLY A 55 3.04 -0.81 2.34
C GLY A 55 4.53 -0.56 2.21
N ASP A 56 4.91 0.25 1.24
CA ASP A 56 6.32 0.47 0.90
C ASP A 56 7.00 1.41 1.92
N ILE A 57 7.79 0.84 2.82
CA ILE A 57 8.57 1.60 3.80
C ILE A 57 9.54 2.59 3.15
N LYS A 58 10.00 2.33 1.91
CA LYS A 58 10.88 3.26 1.19
C LYS A 58 10.19 4.58 0.92
N ALA A 59 8.86 4.61 0.77
CA ALA A 59 8.11 5.86 0.61
C ALA A 59 8.26 6.78 1.84
N PHE A 60 8.24 6.20 3.05
CA PHE A 60 8.51 6.96 4.27
C PHE A 60 9.99 7.32 4.43
N MET A 61 10.88 6.41 4.02
CA MET A 61 12.32 6.63 4.18
C MET A 61 12.90 7.57 3.12
N ALA A 62 12.18 7.87 2.03
CA ALA A 62 12.67 8.66 0.91
C ALA A 62 13.33 10.01 1.32
N PRO A 63 12.78 10.81 2.26
CA PRO A 63 13.42 12.06 2.70
C PRO A 63 14.71 11.84 3.51
N PHE A 64 14.88 10.65 4.10
CA PHE A 64 16.03 10.31 4.96
C PHE A 64 17.12 9.56 4.20
N MET A 65 16.82 9.02 3.02
CA MET A 65 17.77 8.37 2.15
C MET A 65 18.59 9.43 1.40
N ALA A 66 19.81 9.69 1.87
CA ALA A 66 20.75 10.50 1.10
C ALA A 66 21.11 9.77 -0.21
N PRO A 67 21.19 10.47 -1.35
CA PRO A 67 21.63 9.87 -2.60
C PRO A 67 23.07 9.36 -2.43
N GLY A 68 23.23 8.04 -2.49
CA GLY A 68 24.55 7.41 -2.42
C GLY A 68 25.42 7.85 -3.59
N GLN A 69 26.66 8.25 -3.32
CA GLN A 69 27.62 8.55 -4.38
C GLN A 69 28.37 7.28 -4.76
N THR A 70 28.34 6.92 -6.04
CA THR A 70 29.17 5.84 -6.58
C THR A 70 30.38 6.46 -7.27
N VAL A 71 31.57 6.21 -6.74
CA VAL A 71 32.84 6.64 -7.36
C VAL A 71 33.55 5.43 -7.96
N ALA A 72 33.93 5.53 -9.23
CA ALA A 72 34.70 4.51 -9.93
C ALA A 72 36.17 4.95 -10.04
N ILE A 73 37.08 4.21 -9.41
CA ILE A 73 38.52 4.46 -9.53
C ILE A 73 39.01 3.85 -10.85
N ARG A 74 39.29 4.70 -11.84
CA ARG A 74 39.95 4.27 -13.08
C ARG A 74 41.45 4.13 -12.81
N ARG A 75 41.93 2.90 -12.68
CA ARG A 75 43.38 2.63 -12.63
C ARG A 75 43.97 2.86 -14.03
N PRO A 76 45.05 3.65 -14.18
CA PRO A 76 45.71 3.79 -15.46
C PRO A 76 46.31 2.44 -15.84
N GLN A 77 45.88 1.91 -16.98
CA GLN A 77 46.46 0.70 -17.56
C GLN A 77 47.83 1.08 -18.10
N GLY A 78 48.89 0.60 -17.43
CA GLY A 78 50.27 0.90 -17.80
C GLY A 78 50.49 0.63 -19.29
N ARG A 79 50.99 1.63 -20.02
CA ARG A 79 51.54 1.44 -21.36
C ARG A 79 52.90 0.77 -21.20
N VAL A 80 53.03 -0.41 -21.78
CA VAL A 80 54.32 -1.05 -22.12
C VAL A 80 54.80 -0.48 -23.44
#